data_AF-A0A822F660-F1
#
_entry.id   AF-A0A822F660-F1
#
_cell.length_a   1.000
_cell.length_b   1.000
_cell.length_c   1.000
_cell.angle_alpha   90.00
_cell.angle_beta   90.00
_cell.angle_gamma   90.00
#
_symmetry.space_group_name_H-M   'P 1'
#
loop_
_entity.id
_entity.type
_entity.pdbx_description
1 polymer ?
#
loop_
_entity_poly.entity_id
_entity_poly.type
_entity_poly.pdbx_seq_one_letter_code
_entity_poly.pdbx_strand_id
1 'polypeptide(L)'
;TLFQLLAKDNSYQGMANGRSFYQQCLPSNSLSIGFSCTSVNWLSKVPCTIANHRFYIYAEEKEREAFKHQSKLDFDAFIENRSRELVPGGILILNISSADHEGIVCAAPLTVIIFIHVQNYYSINKSYRT
;
A
#
# COMPACT_ATOMS: atom_id res chain seq x y z
N THR A 1 -10.54 -4.43 -24.42
CA THR A 1 -10.14 -3.69 -23.21
C THR A 1 -10.51 -4.51 -21.98
N LEU A 2 -9.93 -4.23 -20.81
CA LEU A 2 -10.29 -4.89 -19.55
C LEU A 2 -11.82 -4.88 -19.32
N PHE A 3 -12.47 -3.75 -19.60
CA PHE A 3 -13.93 -3.60 -19.47
C PHE A 3 -14.73 -4.52 -20.41
N GLN A 4 -14.21 -4.86 -21.59
CA GLN A 4 -14.87 -5.82 -22.49
C GLN A 4 -14.80 -7.26 -21.97
N LEU A 5 -13.78 -7.61 -21.17
CA LEU A 5 -13.71 -8.92 -20.53
C LEU A 5 -14.71 -9.02 -19.37
N LEU A 6 -14.90 -7.93 -18.63
CA LEU A 6 -15.85 -7.82 -17.52
C LEU A 6 -17.32 -7.84 -17.98
N ALA A 7 -17.62 -7.29 -19.16
CA ALA A 7 -19.00 -7.18 -19.67
C ALA A 7 -19.64 -8.51 -20.11
N LYS A 8 -18.94 -9.65 -20.00
CA LYS A 8 -19.49 -10.96 -20.38
C LYS A 8 -20.42 -11.56 -19.33
N ASP A 9 -20.36 -11.09 -18.09
CA ASP A 9 -21.14 -11.61 -16.97
C ASP A 9 -21.80 -10.43 -16.23
N ASN A 10 -23.13 -10.44 -16.16
CA ASN A 10 -23.93 -9.36 -15.57
C ASN A 10 -24.02 -9.45 -14.03
N SER A 11 -23.35 -10.40 -13.39
CA SER A 11 -23.33 -10.54 -11.93
C SER A 11 -22.46 -9.51 -11.21
N TYR A 12 -21.66 -8.73 -11.94
CA TYR A 12 -20.83 -7.65 -11.40
C TYR A 12 -20.76 -6.44 -12.34
N GLN A 13 -20.40 -5.29 -11.77
CA GLN A 13 -20.16 -4.06 -12.50
C GLN A 13 -18.70 -3.63 -12.33
N GLY A 14 -18.05 -3.27 -13.44
CA GLY A 14 -16.67 -2.78 -13.44
C GLY A 14 -16.62 -1.25 -13.43
N MET A 15 -15.72 -0.68 -12.61
CA MET A 15 -15.39 0.74 -12.60
C MET A 15 -13.86 0.91 -12.53
N ALA A 16 -13.33 1.99 -13.11
CA ALA A 16 -11.94 2.40 -12.87
C ALA A 16 -11.89 3.80 -12.25
N ASN A 17 -10.90 4.00 -11.39
CA ASN A 17 -10.58 5.28 -10.79
C ASN A 17 -9.10 5.61 -11.09
N GLY A 18 -8.86 6.73 -11.76
CA GLY A 18 -7.52 7.20 -12.14
C GLY A 18 -6.81 8.04 -11.07
N ARG A 19 -7.31 8.08 -9.83
CA ARG A 19 -6.69 8.81 -8.72
C ARG A 19 -5.59 7.97 -8.08
N SER A 20 -4.58 8.65 -7.54
CA SER A 20 -3.56 8.01 -6.71
C SER A 20 -4.21 7.34 -5.50
N PHE A 21 -3.82 6.10 -5.21
CA PHE A 21 -4.28 5.37 -4.03
C PHE A 21 -3.72 5.93 -2.71
N TYR A 22 -2.81 6.91 -2.75
CA TYR A 22 -2.43 7.70 -1.58
C TYR A 22 -3.45 8.80 -1.24
N GLN A 23 -4.55 8.88 -2.00
CA GLN A 23 -5.72 9.71 -1.73
C GLN A 23 -6.96 8.84 -1.52
N GLN A 24 -8.07 9.46 -1.10
CA GLN A 24 -9.37 8.82 -1.08
C GLN A 24 -9.88 8.60 -2.51
N CYS A 25 -10.15 7.34 -2.86
CA CYS A 25 -10.61 6.86 -4.15
C CYS A 25 -12.08 6.44 -4.13
N LEU A 26 -12.62 6.08 -2.96
CA LEU A 26 -14.00 5.63 -2.81
C LEU A 26 -14.75 6.49 -1.77
N PRO A 27 -16.09 6.55 -1.82
CA PRO A 27 -16.88 7.13 -0.74
C PRO A 27 -16.57 6.46 0.61
N SER A 28 -16.72 7.21 1.70
CA SER A 28 -16.54 6.63 3.04
C SER A 28 -17.56 5.52 3.30
N ASN A 29 -17.17 4.48 4.03
CA ASN A 29 -18.02 3.31 4.35
C ASN A 29 -18.65 2.64 3.11
N SER A 30 -17.89 2.47 2.03
CA SER A 30 -18.37 1.83 0.79
C SER A 30 -17.60 0.57 0.39
N LEU A 31 -16.42 0.35 0.97
CA LEU A 31 -15.53 -0.75 0.63
C LEU A 31 -15.70 -1.90 1.64
N SER A 32 -16.21 -3.05 1.20
CA SER A 32 -16.29 -4.25 2.06
C SER A 32 -14.98 -5.02 2.10
N ILE A 33 -14.35 -5.19 0.93
CA ILE A 33 -13.08 -5.92 0.77
C ILE A 33 -12.16 -5.09 -0.11
N GLY A 34 -11.03 -4.65 0.45
CA GLY A 34 -9.93 -4.03 -0.28
C GLY A 34 -8.84 -5.05 -0.57
N PHE A 35 -8.26 -5.01 -1.77
CA PHE A 35 -7.09 -5.81 -2.13
C PHE A 35 -6.07 -4.93 -2.83
N SER A 36 -4.81 -5.00 -2.40
CA SER A 36 -3.69 -4.33 -3.05
C SER A 36 -2.49 -5.26 -3.09
N CYS A 37 -1.88 -5.40 -4.27
CA CYS A 37 -0.77 -6.31 -4.51
C CYS A 37 0.35 -5.58 -5.26
N THR A 38 1.58 -5.67 -4.75
CA THR A 38 2.79 -5.11 -5.38
C THR A 38 2.64 -3.64 -5.83
N SER A 39 1.84 -2.87 -5.09
CA SER A 39 1.46 -1.50 -5.45
C SER A 39 1.99 -0.47 -4.46
N VAL A 40 1.82 -0.69 -3.16
CA VAL A 40 2.13 0.31 -2.12
C VAL A 40 3.64 0.60 -1.98
N ASN A 41 4.49 -0.25 -2.55
CA ASN A 41 5.94 -0.01 -2.65
C ASN A 41 6.32 1.08 -3.68
N TRP A 42 5.39 1.52 -4.54
CA TRP A 42 5.61 2.60 -5.50
C TRP A 42 5.29 3.96 -4.88
N LEU A 43 6.33 4.70 -4.49
CA LEU A 43 6.19 5.99 -3.80
C LEU A 43 5.43 7.03 -4.63
N SER A 44 4.75 7.95 -3.94
CA SER A 44 4.01 9.05 -4.57
C SER A 44 4.92 10.07 -5.26
N LYS A 45 6.19 10.15 -4.86
CA LYS A 45 7.22 10.98 -5.47
C LYS A 45 8.62 10.41 -5.23
N VAL A 46 9.57 10.86 -6.06
CA VAL A 46 10.99 10.59 -5.87
C VAL A 46 11.55 11.57 -4.82
N PRO A 47 12.05 11.12 -3.66
CA PRO A 47 12.48 12.03 -2.59
C PRO A 47 13.78 12.76 -2.89
N CYS A 48 14.73 12.07 -3.55
CA CYS A 48 16.01 12.60 -3.97
C CYS A 48 16.60 11.77 -5.12
N THR A 49 17.55 12.33 -5.84
CA THR A 49 18.35 11.59 -6.82
C THR A 49 19.36 10.72 -6.08
N ILE A 50 19.41 9.43 -6.42
CA ILE A 50 20.43 8.50 -5.91
C ILE A 50 21.68 8.67 -6.78
N ALA A 51 22.82 8.98 -6.16
CA ALA A 51 24.03 9.36 -6.89
C ALA A 51 24.64 8.21 -7.74
N ASN A 52 24.72 7.01 -7.17
CA ASN A 52 25.51 5.90 -7.73
C ASN A 52 24.67 4.69 -8.19
N HIS A 53 23.35 4.72 -8.01
CA HIS A 53 22.47 3.61 -8.33
C HIS A 53 21.06 4.08 -8.69
N ARG A 54 20.21 3.20 -9.24
CA ARG A 54 18.79 3.49 -9.49
C ARG A 54 17.82 2.88 -8.47
N PHE A 55 18.34 2.06 -7.58
CA PHE A 55 17.55 1.31 -6.62
C PHE A 55 17.94 1.77 -5.23
N TYR A 56 16.95 2.17 -4.42
CA TYR A 56 17.17 2.77 -3.11
C TYR A 56 17.91 1.82 -2.15
N ILE A 57 17.81 0.50 -2.35
CA ILE A 57 18.51 -0.50 -1.51
C ILE A 57 20.04 -0.37 -1.56
N TYR A 58 20.57 0.22 -2.64
CA TYR A 58 22.01 0.47 -2.81
C TYR A 58 22.37 1.96 -2.66
N ALA A 59 21.43 2.77 -2.19
CA ALA A 59 21.66 4.20 -1.99
C ALA A 59 22.50 4.45 -0.74
N GLU A 60 23.12 5.62 -0.66
CA GLU A 60 23.84 6.07 0.53
C GLU A 60 22.87 6.29 1.70
N GLU A 61 23.39 6.31 2.93
CA GLU A 61 22.54 6.36 4.14
C GLU A 61 21.52 7.51 4.11
N LYS A 62 21.96 8.72 3.79
CA LYS A 62 21.08 9.90 3.71
C LYS A 62 19.98 9.75 2.65
N GLU A 63 20.31 9.14 1.53
CA GLU A 63 19.35 8.89 0.44
C GLU A 63 18.34 7.81 0.87
N ARG A 64 18.81 6.71 1.47
CA ARG A 64 17.93 5.66 2.02
C ARG A 64 16.95 6.20 3.05
N GLU A 65 17.40 7.04 3.96
CA GLU A 65 16.53 7.64 4.98
C GLU A 65 15.47 8.56 4.35
N ALA A 66 15.81 9.30 3.28
CA ALA A 66 14.81 10.08 2.53
C ALA A 66 13.74 9.19 1.88
N PHE A 67 14.13 8.04 1.31
CA PHE A 67 13.20 7.06 0.74
C PHE A 67 12.34 6.37 1.82
N LYS A 68 12.92 5.98 2.96
CA LYS A 68 12.16 5.43 4.10
C LYS A 68 11.14 6.43 4.63
N HIS A 69 11.55 7.70 4.79
CA HIS A 69 10.65 8.75 5.25
C HIS A 69 9.46 8.93 4.31
N GLN A 70 9.71 9.01 2.99
CA GLN A 70 8.63 9.10 2.01
C GLN A 70 7.72 7.87 2.02
N SER A 71 8.30 6.67 2.08
CA SER A 71 7.54 5.42 2.17
C SER A 71 6.62 5.39 3.38
N LYS A 72 7.08 5.91 4.52
CA LYS A 72 6.26 6.01 5.73
C LYS A 72 5.07 6.96 5.52
N LEU A 73 5.31 8.17 5.00
CA LEU A 73 4.25 9.13 4.74
C LEU A 73 3.19 8.57 3.79
N ASP A 74 3.64 7.92 2.72
CA ASP A 74 2.79 7.30 1.72
C ASP A 74 1.98 6.14 2.31
N PHE A 75 2.61 5.27 3.10
CA PHE A 75 1.91 4.16 3.74
C PHE A 75 0.88 4.64 4.76
N ASP A 76 1.22 5.64 5.59
CA ASP A 76 0.29 6.23 6.56
C ASP A 76 -0.93 6.83 5.83
N ALA A 77 -0.71 7.60 4.75
CA ALA A 77 -1.78 8.16 3.94
C ALA A 77 -2.65 7.08 3.28
N PHE A 78 -2.04 5.99 2.78
CA PHE A 78 -2.77 4.86 2.20
C PHE A 78 -3.70 4.23 3.23
N ILE A 79 -3.18 3.87 4.42
CA ILE A 79 -3.99 3.23 5.47
C ILE A 79 -5.09 4.17 5.97
N GLU A 80 -4.79 5.44 6.17
CA GLU A 80 -5.77 6.44 6.59
C GLU A 80 -6.94 6.53 5.60
N ASN A 81 -6.65 6.66 4.30
CA ASN A 81 -7.71 6.72 3.28
C ASN A 81 -8.49 5.41 3.17
N ARG A 82 -7.82 4.24 3.20
CA ARG A 82 -8.53 2.94 3.17
C ARG A 82 -9.41 2.74 4.40
N SER A 83 -8.96 3.18 5.57
CA SER A 83 -9.75 3.07 6.80
C SER A 83 -11.05 3.89 6.76
N ARG A 84 -11.05 5.05 6.10
CA ARG A 84 -12.28 5.83 5.84
C ARG A 84 -13.23 5.14 4.88
N GLU A 85 -12.68 4.48 3.87
CA GLU A 85 -13.45 3.85 2.80
C GLU A 85 -14.08 2.53 3.24
N LEU A 86 -13.41 1.78 4.13
CA LEU A 86 -13.90 0.52 4.64
C LEU A 86 -15.22 0.69 5.42
N VAL A 87 -16.15 -0.24 5.21
CA VAL A 87 -17.32 -0.39 6.08
C VAL A 87 -16.88 -0.90 7.47
N PRO A 88 -17.67 -0.69 8.53
CA PRO A 88 -17.45 -1.37 9.80
C PRO A 88 -17.33 -2.89 9.61
N GLY A 89 -16.22 -3.48 10.08
CA GLY A 89 -15.92 -4.91 9.90
C GLY A 89 -15.36 -5.30 8.53
N GLY A 90 -15.16 -4.34 7.62
CA GLY A 90 -14.51 -4.56 6.33
C GLY A 90 -13.06 -5.01 6.47
N ILE A 91 -12.54 -5.63 5.41
CA ILE A 91 -11.21 -6.23 5.39
C ILE A 91 -10.36 -5.59 4.30
N LEU A 92 -9.15 -5.17 4.65
CA LEU A 92 -8.11 -4.82 3.69
C LEU A 92 -7.07 -5.94 3.65
N ILE A 93 -6.75 -6.43 2.45
CA ILE A 93 -5.72 -7.44 2.20
C ILE A 93 -4.60 -6.76 1.42
N LEU A 94 -3.37 -6.86 1.95
CA LEU A 94 -2.18 -6.30 1.34
C LEU A 94 -1.20 -7.41 0.95
N ASN A 95 -0.55 -7.25 -0.18
CA ASN A 95 0.64 -8.00 -0.56
C ASN A 95 1.67 -6.97 -1.00
N ILE A 96 2.71 -6.80 -0.19
CA ILE A 96 3.74 -5.78 -0.39
C ILE A 96 5.12 -6.38 -0.11
N SER A 97 6.13 -5.92 -0.84
CA SER A 97 7.52 -6.26 -0.52
C SER A 97 7.94 -5.52 0.75
N SER A 98 8.55 -6.25 1.68
CA SER A 98 9.18 -5.67 2.87
C SER A 98 10.66 -6.01 2.89
N ALA A 99 11.44 -5.16 3.56
CA ALA A 99 12.79 -5.52 3.98
C ALA A 99 12.72 -6.36 5.25
N ASP A 100 13.66 -7.28 5.44
CA ASP A 100 13.89 -7.93 6.74
C ASP A 100 14.56 -6.96 7.74
N HIS A 101 14.84 -7.45 8.95
CA HIS A 101 15.45 -6.69 10.03
C HIS A 101 16.86 -6.16 9.67
N GLU A 102 17.53 -6.77 8.71
CA GLU A 102 18.85 -6.37 8.21
C GLU A 102 18.74 -5.35 7.06
N GLY A 103 17.51 -4.99 6.66
CA GLY A 103 17.27 -4.05 5.58
C GLY A 103 17.39 -4.68 4.19
N ILE A 104 17.51 -6.02 4.10
CA ILE A 104 17.56 -6.74 2.84
C ILE A 104 16.13 -6.87 2.33
N VAL A 105 15.89 -6.34 1.13
CA VAL A 105 14.60 -6.54 0.45
C VAL A 105 14.52 -8.00 0.03
N CYS A 106 13.71 -8.78 0.74
CA CYS A 106 13.45 -10.16 0.38
C CYS A 106 12.80 -10.19 -1.01
N ALA A 107 13.49 -10.83 -1.97
CA ALA A 107 13.00 -11.05 -3.33
C ALA A 107 11.83 -12.06 -3.39
N ALA A 108 11.62 -12.82 -2.31
CA ALA A 108 10.38 -13.57 -2.13
C ALA A 108 9.30 -12.59 -1.64
N PRO A 109 8.13 -12.48 -2.29
CA PRO A 109 7.04 -11.69 -1.77
C PRO A 109 6.63 -12.29 -0.43
N LEU A 110 7.08 -11.68 0.67
CA LEU A 110 6.44 -11.89 1.95
C LEU A 110 5.00 -11.43 1.73
N THR A 111 4.10 -12.40 1.59
CA THR A 111 2.68 -12.12 1.56
C THR A 111 2.33 -11.75 2.99
N VAL A 112 2.55 -10.49 3.35
CA VAL A 112 2.07 -9.96 4.62
C VAL A 112 0.57 -9.75 4.46
N ILE A 113 -0.22 -10.81 4.66
CA ILE A 113 -1.68 -10.70 4.76
C ILE A 113 -1.99 -9.95 6.04
N ILE A 114 -1.96 -8.62 5.99
CA ILE A 114 -2.37 -7.78 7.11
C ILE A 114 -3.90 -7.78 7.10
N PHE A 115 -4.53 -8.59 7.95
CA PHE A 115 -5.95 -8.41 8.25
C PHE A 115 -6.09 -7.18 9.13
N ILE A 116 -6.30 -6.02 8.52
CA ILE A 116 -6.67 -4.82 9.27
C ILE A 116 -8.16 -4.93 9.60
N HIS A 117 -8.48 -5.47 10.77
CA HIS A 117 -9.78 -5.22 11.38
C HIS A 117 -9.72 -3.82 11.99
N VAL A 118 -10.35 -2.84 11.34
CA VAL A 118 -10.38 -1.45 11.81
C VAL A 118 -11.28 -1.38 13.05
N GLN A 119 -10.74 -1.78 14.19
CA GLN A 119 -11.30 -1.50 15.52
C GLN A 119 -10.43 -0.50 16.30
N ASN A 120 -9.15 -0.28 15.93
CA ASN A 120 -8.32 0.80 16.48
C ASN A 120 -6.98 0.95 15.72
N TYR A 121 -6.82 2.05 14.97
CA TYR A 121 -5.60 2.43 14.23
C TYR A 121 -4.34 2.49 15.14
N TYR A 122 -4.50 2.78 16.43
CA TYR A 122 -3.40 2.87 17.39
C TYR A 122 -2.79 1.52 17.83
N SER A 123 -3.49 0.39 17.68
CA SER A 123 -2.92 -0.91 18.08
C SER A 123 -1.94 -1.49 17.06
N ILE A 124 -2.01 -1.07 15.80
CA ILE A 124 -1.18 -1.61 14.72
C ILE A 124 0.29 -1.17 14.89
N ASN A 125 0.53 0.04 15.45
CA ASN A 125 1.88 0.54 15.72
C ASN A 125 2.68 -0.27 16.77
N LYS A 126 2.06 -1.17 17.54
CA LYS A 126 2.78 -2.07 18.46
C LYS A 126 3.34 -3.32 17.76
N SER A 127 2.77 -3.75 16.64
CA SER A 127 3.18 -4.98 15.94
C SER A 127 4.36 -4.79 14.98
N TYR A 128 4.80 -3.56 14.73
CA TYR A 128 5.93 -3.23 13.84
C TYR A 128 7.27 -3.03 14.58
N ARG A 129 7.35 -3.36 15.87
CA ARG A 129 8.56 -3.20 16.72
C ARG A 129 9.23 -4.51 17.14
N THR A 130 8.91 -5.64 16.49
CA THR A 130 9.59 -6.92 16.72
C THR A 130 10.48 -7.28 15.55
#